data_AF-A0A2E0L1N3-F1
#
_entry.id   AF-A0A2E0L1N3-F1
#
_cell.length_a   1.000
_cell.length_b   1.000
_cell.length_c   1.000
_cell.angle_alpha   90.00
_cell.angle_beta   90.00
_cell.angle_gamma   90.00
#
_symmetry.space_group_name_H-M   'P 1'
#
loop_
_entity.id
_entity.type
_entity.pdbx_description
1 polymer ?
#
loop_
_entity_poly.entity_id
_entity_poly.type
_entity_poly.pdbx_seq_one_letter_code
_entity_poly.pdbx_strand_id
1 'polypeptide(L)'
;MRYWEEMQSKWGFNDGEAIPEGVEHYRTVYIRAVNRLAEQLDSQVRAVAYNRCGLHNFCLVLFHNLADLRDVPVEGYTEHVDIPAEVVEPDEAMREAIWQAEMWHLDELLDVTVTIAPGLDDFLNELKPGDPTEAD
;
A
#
# COMPACT_ATOMS: atom_id res chain seq x y z
N MET A 1 11.27 4.60 2.39
CA MET A 1 9.99 3.93 2.12
C MET A 1 9.63 3.12 3.36
N ARG A 2 8.79 3.70 4.21
CA ARG A 2 8.53 3.22 5.58
C ARG A 2 7.95 1.81 5.69
N TYR A 3 7.12 1.42 4.74
CA TYR A 3 6.29 0.19 4.80
C TYR A 3 6.58 -0.78 3.65
N TRP A 4 7.69 -0.58 2.94
CA TRP A 4 7.96 -1.31 1.70
C TRP A 4 8.11 -2.81 1.96
N GLU A 5 8.95 -3.20 2.91
CA GLU A 5 9.19 -4.61 3.27
C GLU A 5 7.91 -5.33 3.70
N GLU A 6 7.04 -4.64 4.45
CA GLU A 6 5.75 -5.16 4.88
C GLU A 6 4.81 -5.41 3.69
N MET A 7 4.83 -4.54 2.68
CA MET A 7 4.02 -4.69 1.46
C MET A 7 4.51 -5.83 0.53
N GLN A 8 5.72 -6.34 0.73
CA GLN A 8 6.32 -7.41 -0.08
C GLN A 8 5.99 -8.81 0.46
N SER A 9 5.42 -8.90 1.67
CA SER A 9 5.18 -10.17 2.35
C SER A 9 3.72 -10.34 2.78
N LYS A 10 3.13 -11.50 2.49
CA LYS A 10 1.78 -11.87 2.99
C LYS A 10 1.68 -11.92 4.52
N TRP A 11 2.83 -11.91 5.21
CA TRP A 11 2.97 -11.90 6.67
C TRP A 11 3.45 -10.54 7.21
N GLY A 12 3.55 -9.53 6.34
CA GLY A 12 3.90 -8.17 6.74
C GLY A 12 2.89 -7.57 7.72
N PHE A 13 3.29 -6.48 8.38
CA PHE A 13 2.53 -5.82 9.44
C PHE A 13 2.20 -6.72 10.65
N ASN A 14 3.04 -7.73 10.95
CA ASN A 14 2.99 -8.63 12.12
C ASN A 14 1.60 -9.14 12.54
N ASP A 15 1.36 -10.44 12.48
CA ASP A 15 0.08 -11.08 12.86
C ASP A 15 -0.44 -10.58 14.24
N GLY A 16 -1.44 -9.70 14.23
CA GLY A 16 -2.01 -9.05 15.41
C GLY A 16 -1.70 -7.55 15.63
N GLU A 17 -0.81 -6.92 14.86
CA GLU A 17 -0.63 -5.46 14.90
C GLU A 17 -1.67 -4.73 14.05
N ALA A 18 -2.08 -3.55 14.51
CA ALA A 18 -2.99 -2.70 13.74
C ALA A 18 -2.24 -2.18 12.50
N ILE A 19 -2.84 -2.39 11.32
CA ILE A 19 -2.33 -1.83 10.08
C ILE A 19 -2.45 -0.30 10.18
N PRO A 20 -1.38 0.46 9.87
CA PRO A 20 -1.44 1.91 9.88
C PRO A 20 -2.57 2.44 8.99
N GLU A 21 -3.30 3.43 9.50
CA GLU A 21 -4.32 4.12 8.72
C GLU A 21 -3.69 4.80 7.49
N GLY A 22 -4.32 4.65 6.33
CA GLY A 22 -3.84 5.24 5.07
C GLY A 22 -2.61 4.55 4.46
N VAL A 23 -2.27 3.33 4.87
CA VAL A 23 -1.12 2.58 4.33
C VAL A 23 -1.14 2.41 2.80
N GLU A 24 -2.33 2.34 2.21
CA GLU A 24 -2.56 2.29 0.76
C GLU A 24 -2.08 3.55 0.03
N HIS A 25 -2.07 4.71 0.70
CA HIS A 25 -1.53 5.94 0.14
C HIS A 25 -0.01 5.85 0.01
N TYR A 26 0.67 5.28 1.03
CA TYR A 26 2.11 5.01 0.94
C TYR A 26 2.40 4.07 -0.23
N ARG A 27 1.65 2.97 -0.37
CA ARG A 27 1.77 2.04 -1.50
C ARG A 27 1.61 2.76 -2.85
N THR A 28 0.62 3.63 -2.97
CA THR A 28 0.36 4.42 -4.18
C THR A 28 1.57 5.25 -4.59
N VAL A 29 2.16 5.97 -3.63
CA VAL A 29 3.36 6.79 -3.87
C VAL A 29 4.55 5.92 -4.27
N TYR A 30 4.80 4.81 -3.56
CA TYR A 30 5.91 3.92 -3.85
C TYR A 30 5.80 3.30 -5.24
N ILE A 31 4.64 2.73 -5.58
CA ILE A 31 4.41 2.11 -6.90
C ILE A 31 4.65 3.13 -8.02
N ARG A 32 4.14 4.35 -7.89
CA ARG A 32 4.34 5.41 -8.90
C ARG A 32 5.81 5.76 -9.06
N ALA A 33 6.52 5.97 -7.95
CA ALA A 33 7.92 6.34 -7.99
C ALA A 33 8.80 5.21 -8.56
N VAL A 34 8.64 3.99 -8.04
CA VAL A 34 9.39 2.81 -8.48
C VAL A 34 9.14 2.52 -9.96
N ASN A 35 7.88 2.50 -10.41
CA ASN A 35 7.59 2.23 -11.83
C ASN A 35 8.11 3.33 -12.75
N ARG A 36 8.11 4.60 -12.30
CA ARG A 36 8.67 5.70 -13.09
C ARG A 36 10.18 5.55 -13.27
N LEU A 37 10.90 5.15 -12.22
CA LEU A 37 12.33 4.87 -12.29
C LEU A 37 12.62 3.60 -13.12
N ALA A 38 11.84 2.54 -12.92
CA ALA A 38 11.96 1.29 -13.66
C ALA A 38 11.76 1.50 -15.17
N GLU A 39 10.84 2.37 -15.58
CA GLU A 39 10.67 2.78 -16.97
C GLU A 39 11.91 3.47 -17.54
N GLN A 40 12.53 4.39 -16.77
CA GLN A 40 13.75 5.08 -17.18
C GLN A 40 14.97 4.14 -17.29
N LEU A 41 14.94 3.04 -16.54
CA LEU A 41 15.96 2.00 -16.51
C LEU A 41 15.66 0.83 -17.47
N ASP A 42 14.62 0.94 -18.30
CA ASP A 42 14.19 -0.08 -19.27
C ASP A 42 13.85 -1.46 -18.66
N SER A 43 13.39 -1.47 -17.40
CA SER A 43 12.91 -2.68 -16.73
C SER A 43 11.72 -3.28 -17.48
N GLN A 44 11.69 -4.61 -17.55
CA GLN A 44 10.59 -5.38 -18.13
C GLN A 44 9.57 -5.81 -17.07
N VAL A 45 9.71 -5.32 -15.83
CA VAL A 45 8.87 -5.65 -14.69
C VAL A 45 8.18 -4.38 -14.19
N ARG A 46 6.96 -4.48 -13.66
CA ARG A 46 6.28 -3.37 -12.97
C ARG A 46 5.70 -3.83 -11.64
N ALA A 47 5.78 -2.94 -10.66
CA ALA A 47 5.13 -3.07 -9.37
C ALA A 47 3.64 -2.74 -9.52
N VAL A 48 2.76 -3.56 -8.96
CA VAL A 48 1.30 -3.41 -9.03
C VAL A 48 0.68 -3.65 -7.66
N ALA A 49 -0.36 -2.89 -7.34
CA ALA A 49 -1.10 -3.00 -6.11
C ALA A 49 -1.97 -4.26 -6.11
N TYR A 50 -1.92 -5.03 -5.03
CA TYR A 50 -2.79 -6.17 -4.80
C TYR A 50 -3.45 -6.07 -3.43
N ASN A 51 -4.79 -6.14 -3.41
CA ASN A 51 -5.56 -6.15 -2.17
C ASN A 51 -5.94 -7.58 -1.79
N ARG A 52 -5.35 -8.09 -0.72
CA ARG A 52 -5.64 -9.43 -0.20
C ARG A 52 -6.80 -9.36 0.81
N CYS A 53 -8.02 -9.30 0.30
CA CYS A 53 -9.23 -9.14 1.12
C CYS A 53 -9.40 -10.25 2.17
N GLY A 54 -9.82 -9.87 3.38
CA GLY A 54 -10.16 -10.79 4.47
C GLY A 54 -8.97 -11.41 5.21
N LEU A 55 -7.75 -10.88 5.02
CA LEU A 55 -6.51 -11.43 5.57
C LEU A 55 -5.68 -10.33 6.24
N HIS A 56 -4.77 -10.73 7.15
CA HIS A 56 -4.03 -9.80 8.03
C HIS A 56 -3.25 -8.71 7.27
N ASN A 57 -2.46 -9.08 6.26
CA ASN A 57 -1.90 -8.09 5.34
C ASN A 57 -2.75 -7.99 4.08
N PHE A 58 -3.58 -6.96 4.00
CA PHE A 58 -4.38 -6.67 2.81
C PHE A 58 -3.62 -5.87 1.75
N CYS A 59 -2.55 -5.15 2.10
CA CYS A 59 -1.94 -4.14 1.26
C CYS A 59 -0.60 -4.64 0.68
N LEU A 60 -0.65 -5.37 -0.43
CA LEU A 60 0.56 -5.93 -1.07
C LEU A 60 0.98 -5.16 -2.33
N VAL A 61 2.27 -5.26 -2.64
CA VAL A 61 2.87 -4.93 -3.93
C VAL A 61 3.35 -6.23 -4.57
N LEU A 62 2.90 -6.50 -5.79
CA LEU A 62 3.31 -7.66 -6.58
C LEU A 62 4.01 -7.18 -7.84
N PHE A 63 4.92 -7.99 -8.38
CA PHE A 63 5.61 -7.68 -9.63
C PHE A 63 5.11 -8.57 -10.77
N HIS A 64 4.91 -7.96 -11.92
CA HIS A 64 4.50 -8.66 -13.13
C HIS A 64 5.35 -8.22 -14.32
N ASN A 65 5.50 -9.08 -15.32
CA ASN A 65 6.14 -8.67 -16.56
C ASN A 65 5.27 -7.60 -17.24
N LEU A 66 5.90 -6.60 -17.83
CA LEU A 66 5.24 -5.57 -18.62
C LEU A 66 4.40 -6.17 -19.76
N ALA A 67 4.85 -7.30 -20.30
CA ALA A 67 4.14 -8.06 -21.32
C ALA A 67 2.82 -8.68 -20.82
N ASP A 68 2.62 -8.86 -19.52
CA ASP A 68 1.37 -9.39 -18.94
C ASP A 68 0.39 -8.27 -18.54
N LEU A 69 0.86 -7.02 -18.59
CA LEU A 69 0.10 -5.81 -18.19
C LEU A 69 -0.47 -5.02 -19.38
N ARG A 70 -0.43 -5.57 -20.60
CA ARG A 70 -0.76 -4.82 -21.84
C ARG A 70 -2.16 -4.20 -21.84
N ASP A 71 -3.10 -4.85 -21.18
CA ASP A 71 -4.50 -4.44 -21.09
C ASP A 71 -4.81 -3.64 -19.80
N VAL A 72 -3.81 -3.45 -18.93
CA VAL A 72 -3.94 -2.71 -17.68
C VAL A 72 -3.37 -1.30 -17.89
N PRO A 73 -4.18 -0.23 -17.77
CA PRO A 73 -3.68 1.13 -17.86
C PRO A 73 -2.69 1.42 -16.71
N VAL A 74 -1.71 2.29 -16.95
CA VAL A 74 -0.67 2.64 -15.97
C VAL A 74 -1.29 3.21 -14.68
N GLU A 75 -2.39 3.96 -14.81
CA GLU A 75 -3.14 4.50 -13.68
C GLU A 75 -3.74 3.39 -12.80
N GLY A 76 -4.05 2.24 -13.40
CA GLY A 76 -4.57 1.06 -12.71
C GLY A 76 -3.53 0.32 -11.87
N TYR A 77 -2.22 0.58 -12.04
CA TYR A 77 -1.18 -0.12 -11.27
C TYR A 77 -1.24 0.18 -9.77
N THR A 78 -1.84 1.30 -9.38
CA THR A 78 -2.01 1.66 -7.96
C THR A 78 -3.33 1.19 -7.35
N GLU A 79 -4.21 0.62 -8.17
CA GLU A 79 -5.49 0.07 -7.73
C GLU A 79 -5.39 -1.46 -7.63
N HIS A 80 -6.31 -2.09 -6.88
CA HIS A 80 -6.36 -3.54 -6.89
C HIS A 80 -6.77 -4.04 -8.26
N VAL A 81 -5.87 -4.77 -8.90
CA VAL A 81 -6.15 -5.48 -10.16
C VAL A 81 -5.82 -6.95 -9.96
N ASP A 82 -6.77 -7.82 -10.31
CA ASP A 82 -6.52 -9.26 -10.36
C ASP A 82 -5.94 -9.60 -11.73
N ILE A 83 -4.61 -9.72 -11.79
CA ILE A 83 -3.88 -10.00 -13.02
C ILE A 83 -3.76 -11.53 -13.13
N PRO A 84 -4.32 -12.16 -14.17
CA PRO A 84 -4.25 -13.61 -14.35
C PRO A 84 -2.89 -14.05 -14.93
N ALA A 85 -1.81 -13.58 -14.31
CA ALA A 85 -0.43 -13.88 -14.69
C ALA A 85 0.40 -14.24 -13.45
N GLU A 86 1.53 -14.89 -13.68
CA GLU A 86 2.45 -15.23 -12.60
C GLU A 86 3.05 -13.95 -11.99
N VAL A 87 3.20 -13.95 -10.67
CA VAL A 87 4.00 -12.95 -9.97
C VAL A 87 5.46 -13.29 -10.18
N VAL A 88 6.24 -12.34 -10.65
CA VAL A 88 7.67 -12.52 -10.95
C VAL A 88 8.54 -11.87 -9.89
N GLU A 89 9.82 -12.22 -9.88
CA GLU A 89 10.82 -11.48 -9.12
C GLU A 89 11.21 -10.19 -9.88
N PRO A 90 11.60 -9.12 -9.17
CA PRO A 90 12.22 -7.95 -9.80
C PRO A 90 13.40 -8.32 -10.70
N ASP A 91 13.50 -7.69 -11.87
CA ASP A 91 14.73 -7.73 -12.68
C ASP A 91 15.80 -6.79 -12.11
N GLU A 92 16.99 -6.74 -12.72
CA GLU A 92 18.09 -5.88 -12.25
C GLU A 92 17.71 -4.40 -12.28
N ALA A 93 17.05 -3.96 -13.36
CA ALA A 93 16.59 -2.58 -13.51
C ALA A 93 15.51 -2.21 -12.48
N MET A 94 14.60 -3.12 -12.15
CA MET A 94 13.60 -2.93 -11.09
C MET A 94 14.24 -2.88 -9.71
N ARG A 95 15.22 -3.74 -9.43
CA ARG A 95 15.98 -3.67 -8.16
C ARG A 95 16.68 -2.33 -8.00
N GLU A 96 17.31 -1.84 -9.07
CA GLU A 96 17.93 -0.51 -9.10
C GLU A 96 16.89 0.59 -8.91
N ALA A 97 15.72 0.49 -9.55
CA ALA A 97 14.62 1.44 -9.37
C ALA A 97 14.11 1.49 -7.92
N ILE A 98 13.96 0.34 -7.26
CA ILE A 98 13.58 0.23 -5.85
C ILE A 98 14.64 0.89 -4.98
N TRP A 99 15.92 0.54 -5.17
CA TRP A 99 17.03 1.10 -4.42
C TRP A 99 17.09 2.64 -4.55
N GLN A 100 16.94 3.17 -5.77
CA GLN A 100 16.88 4.61 -5.98
C GLN A 100 15.66 5.22 -5.27
N ALA A 101 14.47 4.62 -5.40
CA ALA A 101 13.24 5.11 -4.75
C ALA A 101 13.38 5.21 -3.21
N GLU A 102 14.09 4.27 -2.58
CA GLU A 102 14.38 4.32 -1.14
C GLU A 102 15.18 5.56 -0.73
N MET A 103 16.06 6.06 -1.60
CA MET A 103 16.88 7.23 -1.35
C MET A 103 16.13 8.57 -1.48
N TRP A 104 14.94 8.59 -2.11
CA TRP A 104 14.21 9.82 -2.43
C TRP A 104 13.27 10.32 -1.33
N HIS A 105 13.34 9.79 -0.11
CA HIS A 105 12.51 10.22 1.04
C HIS A 105 11.00 10.32 0.71
N LEU A 106 10.49 9.38 -0.09
CA LEU A 106 9.11 9.40 -0.62
C LEU A 106 8.02 9.51 0.44
N ASP A 107 8.32 9.08 1.67
CA ASP A 107 7.43 9.14 2.82
C ASP A 107 7.00 10.58 3.17
N GLU A 108 7.83 11.58 2.82
CA GLU A 108 7.56 13.01 3.05
C GLU A 108 6.52 13.61 2.08
N LEU A 109 6.13 12.87 1.05
CA LEU A 109 5.08 13.28 0.12
C LEU A 109 3.67 13.01 0.67
N LEU A 110 3.56 12.37 1.84
CA LEU A 110 2.31 12.02 2.49
C LEU A 110 2.11 12.80 3.77
N ASP A 111 0.93 13.41 3.90
CA ASP A 111 0.42 13.97 5.15
C ASP A 111 -0.83 13.20 5.56
N VAL A 112 -0.71 12.41 6.63
CA VAL A 112 -1.83 11.63 7.20
C VAL A 112 -2.23 12.30 8.51
N THR A 113 -3.36 12.99 8.49
CA THR A 113 -3.86 13.74 9.65
C THR A 113 -5.00 12.99 10.33
N VAL A 114 -4.80 12.57 11.57
CA VAL A 114 -5.87 12.04 12.43
C VAL A 114 -6.39 13.18 13.31
N THR A 115 -7.69 13.43 13.28
CA THR A 115 -8.29 14.55 14.03
C THR A 115 -9.36 14.06 14.99
N ILE A 116 -9.43 14.71 16.17
CA ILE A 116 -10.48 14.48 17.15
C ILE A 116 -11.66 15.40 16.80
N ALA A 117 -12.87 14.85 16.80
CA ALA A 117 -14.07 15.62 16.52
C ALA A 117 -14.27 16.73 17.58
N PRO A 118 -14.69 17.94 17.20
CA PRO A 118 -14.82 19.08 18.12
C PRO A 118 -15.90 18.87 19.21
N GLY A 119 -16.83 17.91 19.02
CA GLY A 119 -17.85 17.56 20.01
C GLY A 119 -17.42 16.49 21.02
N LEU A 120 -16.13 16.13 21.11
CA LEU A 120 -15.66 15.12 22.04
C LEU A 120 -16.05 15.49 23.49
N ASP A 121 -15.84 16.73 23.91
CA ASP A 121 -16.11 17.15 25.28
C ASP A 121 -17.60 17.05 25.62
N ASP A 122 -18.48 17.45 24.70
CA ASP A 122 -19.94 17.32 24.86
C ASP A 122 -20.34 15.85 24.99
N PHE A 123 -19.81 14.97 24.13
CA PHE A 123 -20.05 13.53 24.20
C PHE A 123 -19.57 12.92 25.53
N LEU A 124 -18.38 13.28 25.99
CA LEU A 124 -17.82 12.79 27.25
C LEU A 124 -18.67 13.21 28.46
N ASN A 125 -19.28 14.40 28.42
CA ASN A 125 -20.19 14.89 29.47
C ASN A 125 -21.54 14.17 29.48
N GLU A 126 -21.96 13.58 28.36
CA GLU A 126 -23.20 12.82 28.23
C GLU A 126 -23.04 11.33 28.58
N LEU A 127 -21.81 10.81 28.70
CA LEU A 127 -21.52 9.42 29.05
C LEU A 127 -22.14 9.05 30.41
N LYS A 128 -23.00 8.04 30.41
CA LYS A 128 -23.58 7.43 31.62
C LYS A 128 -23.14 5.97 31.71
N PRO A 129 -22.81 5.45 32.91
CA PRO A 129 -22.56 4.03 33.08
C PRO A 129 -23.79 3.21 32.67
N GLY A 130 -23.62 2.25 31.76
CA GLY A 130 -24.66 1.34 31.30
C GLY A 130 -24.05 0.18 30.49
N ASP A 131 -24.73 -0.97 30.44
CA ASP A 131 -24.30 -2.10 29.60
C ASP A 131 -24.33 -1.68 28.13
N PRO A 132 -23.27 -1.98 27.34
CA PRO A 132 -23.31 -1.75 25.91
C PRO A 132 -24.39 -2.65 25.32
N THR A 133 -25.52 -2.05 24.93
CA THR A 133 -26.55 -2.75 24.18
C THR A 133 -25.92 -3.31 22.91
N GLU A 134 -26.02 -4.62 22.72
CA GLU A 134 -25.71 -5.30 21.47
C GLU A 134 -26.36 -4.52 20.32
N ALA A 135 -25.55 -4.03 19.38
CA ALA A 135 -26.04 -3.44 18.16
C ALA A 135 -26.56 -4.59 17.27
N ASP A 136 -27.89 -4.64 17.07
CA ASP A 136 -28.57 -5.47 16.06
C ASP A 136 -28.17 -5.08 14.62
#